data_AF-A0A2J6QTQ9-F1
#
_entry.id   AF-A0A2J6QTQ9-F1
#
_cell.length_a   1.000
_cell.length_b   1.000
_cell.length_c   1.000
_cell.angle_alpha   90.00
_cell.angle_beta   90.00
_cell.angle_gamma   90.00
#
_symmetry.space_group_name_H-M   'P 1'
#
loop_
_entity.id
_entity.type
_entity.pdbx_description
1 polymer ?
#
loop_
_entity_poly.entity_id
_entity_poly.type
_entity_poly.pdbx_seq_one_letter_code
_entity_poly.pdbx_strand_id
1 'polypeptide(L)'
;MFYPFLVLLLCPGIHSALIVPKILFTYQSQDVSFPQWTVFFTTCLAPLIAHVAGGVVSPTILGSPSQGPTRISYLTHFNPISIIWRYYIIIDRRVRARSWDQCDMAACNAVFWDAERKRWDGSEEIMVRSRAWITKMPEKPHVRLLSASSFTTLVQTVQGAQIMFYIIEGYIAGSEHIPQGLPGVFAGLQLLGLIRLFASLWLSSDYSYMNFRGTDLVLEISETPLESHVSKNILEARVSNHLLEVDARDRLLPLHCWQGILYRAFWLLTIWGILGPAAGACSQVFWNYPQGVPYEPATRLVWQIMYFALSLFGISIHTFYIIRGKTHSTIIPCIHQSWYRIFTIFLFIMVVICTVFSCLETRVRLLDGAVTTLPELLCGEAGALCFPVGKGQGNTNV
;
A
#
# COMPACT_ATOMS: atom_id res chain seq x y z
N MET A 1 9.32 -21.50 9.90
CA MET A 1 8.99 -20.11 9.46
C MET A 1 8.28 -19.40 10.61
N PHE A 2 8.97 -19.18 11.76
CA PHE A 2 8.39 -18.65 13.00
C PHE A 2 9.34 -17.69 13.75
N TYR A 3 10.28 -17.04 13.06
CA TYR A 3 11.28 -16.17 13.70
C TYR A 3 10.95 -14.66 13.89
N PRO A 4 9.86 -14.05 13.37
CA PRO A 4 9.62 -12.63 13.65
C PRO A 4 9.07 -12.35 15.07
N PHE A 5 8.65 -13.38 15.82
CA PHE A 5 8.22 -13.21 17.22
C PHE A 5 9.36 -12.94 18.20
N LEU A 6 10.60 -13.28 17.84
CA LEU A 6 11.74 -13.18 18.77
C LEU A 6 12.28 -11.74 18.91
N VAL A 7 12.02 -10.86 17.94
CA VAL A 7 12.44 -9.44 18.02
C VAL A 7 11.52 -8.63 18.93
N LEU A 8 10.25 -9.02 19.07
CA LEU A 8 9.35 -8.45 20.09
C LEU A 8 9.71 -8.87 21.52
N LEU A 9 10.53 -9.92 21.69
CA LEU A 9 10.99 -10.42 23.00
C LEU A 9 12.31 -9.79 23.47
N LEU A 10 12.95 -8.94 22.66
CA LEU A 10 14.25 -8.32 22.99
C LEU A 10 14.14 -6.92 23.60
N CYS A 11 12.92 -6.44 23.93
CA CYS A 11 12.78 -5.26 24.79
C CYS A 11 13.05 -5.65 26.26
N PRO A 12 14.05 -5.06 26.92
CA PRO A 12 14.40 -5.39 28.30
C PRO A 12 13.33 -4.90 29.27
N GLY A 13 13.07 -5.74 30.27
CA GLY A 13 12.28 -5.55 31.48
C GLY A 13 11.62 -4.19 31.72
N ILE A 14 10.30 -4.18 31.63
CA ILE A 14 9.47 -3.23 32.37
C ILE A 14 8.60 -4.07 33.32
N HIS A 15 9.07 -4.21 34.57
CA HIS A 15 8.17 -4.49 35.67
C HIS A 15 7.26 -3.27 35.84
N SER A 16 6.03 -3.37 35.37
CA SER A 16 4.97 -2.42 35.70
C SER A 16 3.76 -3.22 36.14
N ALA A 17 3.23 -2.86 37.30
CA ALA A 17 1.96 -3.39 37.79
C ALA A 17 0.94 -3.38 36.64
N LEU A 18 0.27 -4.52 36.41
CA LEU A 18 -0.70 -4.71 35.35
C LEU A 18 -1.86 -3.71 35.49
N ILE A 19 -1.70 -2.52 34.92
CA ILE A 19 -2.80 -1.58 34.71
C ILE A 19 -3.35 -1.92 33.33
N VAL A 20 -4.40 -2.74 33.29
CA VAL A 20 -5.11 -3.05 32.06
C VAL A 20 -5.82 -1.76 31.60
N PRO A 21 -5.56 -1.27 30.36
CA PRO A 21 -6.22 -0.08 29.87
C PRO A 21 -7.72 -0.35 29.80
N LYS A 22 -8.54 0.57 30.31
CA LYS A 22 -9.99 0.43 30.17
C LYS A 22 -10.35 0.88 28.76
N ILE A 23 -10.46 -0.09 27.85
CA ILE A 23 -11.01 0.18 26.52
C ILE A 23 -12.46 0.64 26.68
N LEU A 24 -12.75 1.84 26.17
CA LEU A 24 -14.06 2.44 26.27
C LEU A 24 -14.62 2.64 24.87
N PHE A 25 -15.82 2.11 24.64
CA PHE A 25 -16.61 2.41 23.47
C PHE A 25 -17.68 3.44 23.83
N THR A 26 -17.69 4.58 23.13
CA THR A 26 -18.70 5.64 23.35
C THR A 26 -19.36 6.02 22.04
N TYR A 27 -20.67 5.80 21.95
CA TYR A 27 -21.44 6.28 20.81
C TYR A 27 -21.72 7.77 20.96
N GLN A 28 -21.08 8.61 20.14
CA GLN A 28 -21.11 10.07 20.28
C GLN A 28 -21.23 10.85 18.97
N SER A 29 -21.55 10.17 17.87
CA SER A 29 -21.61 10.78 16.54
C SER A 29 -22.94 11.44 16.19
N GLN A 30 -23.83 11.64 17.18
CA GLN A 30 -25.20 12.13 16.96
C GLN A 30 -25.26 13.61 16.53
N ASP A 31 -24.25 14.41 16.85
CA ASP A 31 -24.20 15.85 16.51
C ASP A 31 -23.48 16.16 15.20
N VAL A 32 -22.96 15.13 14.53
CA VAL A 32 -22.25 15.33 13.27
C VAL A 32 -23.29 15.56 12.17
N SER A 33 -23.33 16.79 11.66
CA SER A 33 -24.22 17.16 10.57
C SER A 33 -23.87 16.42 9.27
N PHE A 34 -24.85 16.25 8.38
CA PHE A 34 -24.62 15.59 7.09
C PHE A 34 -23.50 16.24 6.22
N PRO A 35 -23.37 17.58 6.14
CA PRO A 35 -22.23 18.19 5.46
C PRO A 35 -20.88 17.81 6.07
N GLN A 36 -20.79 17.74 7.41
CA GLN A 36 -19.57 17.31 8.10
C GLN A 36 -19.23 15.85 7.79
N TRP A 37 -20.22 14.96 7.76
CA TRP A 37 -20.02 13.57 7.33
C TRP A 37 -19.42 13.48 5.93
N THR A 38 -19.92 14.30 5.00
CA THR A 38 -19.40 14.33 3.63
C THR A 38 -17.93 14.73 3.60
N VAL A 39 -17.54 15.74 4.39
CA VAL A 39 -16.14 16.15 4.54
C VAL A 39 -15.31 15.01 5.15
N PHE A 40 -15.79 14.38 6.23
CA PHE A 40 -15.04 13.31 6.91
C PHE A 40 -14.83 12.10 6.02
N PHE A 41 -15.85 11.65 5.29
CA PHE A 41 -15.69 10.56 4.33
C PHE A 41 -14.78 10.94 3.16
N THR A 42 -14.85 12.17 2.68
CA THR A 42 -13.96 12.63 1.59
C THR A 42 -12.50 12.62 2.06
N THR A 43 -12.20 13.19 3.23
CA THR A 43 -10.84 13.22 3.79
C THR A 43 -10.33 11.83 4.14
N CYS A 44 -11.20 10.96 4.66
CA CYS A 44 -10.88 9.57 4.98
C CYS A 44 -10.58 8.74 3.71
N LEU A 45 -11.45 8.81 2.70
CA LEU A 45 -11.34 7.96 1.50
C LEU A 45 -10.32 8.46 0.49
N ALA A 46 -10.00 9.76 0.45
CA ALA A 46 -9.07 10.31 -0.53
C ALA A 46 -7.69 9.62 -0.52
N PRO A 47 -7.04 9.37 0.63
CA PRO A 47 -5.81 8.58 0.70
C PRO A 47 -5.97 7.15 0.18
N LEU A 48 -7.06 6.46 0.54
CA LEU A 48 -7.33 5.11 0.08
C LEU A 48 -7.48 5.07 -1.44
N ILE A 49 -8.31 5.96 -2.00
CA ILE A 49 -8.55 6.07 -3.44
C ILE A 49 -7.25 6.39 -4.16
N ALA A 50 -6.50 7.39 -3.69
CA ALA A 50 -5.23 7.74 -4.30
C ALA A 50 -4.24 6.55 -4.29
N HIS A 51 -4.15 5.84 -3.16
CA HIS A 51 -3.27 4.67 -3.00
C HIS A 51 -3.67 3.52 -3.93
N VAL A 52 -4.96 3.20 -4.01
CA VAL A 52 -5.49 2.13 -4.87
C VAL A 52 -5.42 2.50 -6.34
N ALA A 53 -5.94 3.66 -6.73
CA ALA A 53 -5.98 4.10 -8.13
C ALA A 53 -4.57 4.29 -8.71
N GLY A 54 -3.61 4.75 -7.90
CA GLY A 54 -2.22 4.86 -8.33
C GLY A 54 -1.42 3.56 -8.28
N GLY A 55 -1.77 2.66 -7.36
CA GLY A 55 -0.96 1.50 -7.01
C GLY A 55 -1.35 0.21 -7.71
N VAL A 56 -2.65 0.00 -7.95
CA VAL A 56 -3.19 -1.25 -8.50
C VAL A 56 -3.24 -1.19 -10.02
N VAL A 57 -2.87 -2.29 -10.66
CA VAL A 57 -2.80 -2.42 -12.13
C VAL A 57 -3.88 -3.37 -12.62
N SER A 58 -4.44 -3.08 -13.79
CA SER A 58 -5.29 -4.02 -14.51
C SER A 58 -4.49 -5.22 -14.99
N PRO A 59 -4.95 -6.45 -14.77
CA PRO A 59 -4.20 -7.64 -15.15
C PRO A 59 -4.21 -7.85 -16.67
N THR A 60 -3.05 -8.18 -17.22
CA THR A 60 -2.92 -8.71 -18.59
C THR A 60 -3.03 -10.23 -18.53
N ILE A 61 -4.02 -10.82 -19.19
CA ILE A 61 -4.25 -12.27 -19.15
C ILE A 61 -3.46 -12.95 -20.27
N LEU A 62 -2.57 -13.87 -19.88
CA LEU A 62 -1.85 -14.77 -20.77
C LEU A 62 -2.59 -16.11 -20.80
N GLY A 63 -3.13 -16.50 -21.96
CA GLY A 63 -3.78 -17.80 -22.15
C GLY A 63 -5.28 -17.70 -22.47
N SER A 64 -6.14 -18.43 -21.76
CA SER A 64 -7.59 -18.36 -21.98
C SER A 64 -8.25 -17.34 -21.04
N PRO A 65 -9.07 -16.39 -21.54
CA PRO A 65 -9.77 -15.38 -20.71
C PRO A 65 -10.75 -16.01 -19.72
N SER A 66 -11.26 -17.20 -20.04
CA SER A 66 -12.14 -17.98 -19.16
C SER A 66 -11.48 -18.39 -17.85
N GLN A 67 -10.15 -18.30 -17.76
CA GLN A 67 -9.33 -18.69 -16.61
C GLN A 67 -8.59 -17.49 -16.01
N GLY A 68 -9.25 -16.33 -15.96
CA GLY A 68 -8.73 -15.13 -15.31
C GLY A 68 -8.48 -15.31 -13.80
N PRO A 69 -7.79 -14.35 -13.16
CA PRO A 69 -7.51 -14.39 -11.73
C PRO A 69 -8.80 -14.38 -10.92
N THR A 70 -8.84 -15.19 -9.86
CA THR A 70 -9.96 -15.13 -8.90
C THR A 70 -9.99 -13.77 -8.20
N ARG A 71 -11.17 -13.31 -7.77
CA ARG A 71 -11.31 -12.04 -7.03
C ARG A 71 -10.39 -11.99 -5.79
N ILE A 72 -10.24 -13.11 -5.09
CA ILE A 72 -9.38 -13.23 -3.90
C ILE A 72 -7.90 -13.11 -4.29
N SER A 73 -7.49 -13.73 -5.41
CA SER A 73 -6.14 -13.59 -5.94
C SER A 73 -5.83 -12.17 -6.41
N TYR A 74 -6.85 -11.42 -6.84
CA TYR A 74 -6.69 -10.02 -7.22
C TYR A 74 -6.62 -9.09 -6.00
N LEU A 75 -7.37 -9.40 -4.93
CA LEU A 75 -7.40 -8.62 -3.69
C LEU A 75 -6.01 -8.38 -3.09
N THR A 76 -5.08 -9.33 -3.23
CA THR A 76 -3.71 -9.18 -2.72
C THR A 76 -2.94 -8.03 -3.35
N HIS A 77 -3.29 -7.59 -4.57
CA HIS A 77 -2.65 -6.42 -5.19
C HIS A 77 -3.07 -5.09 -4.55
N PHE A 78 -4.19 -5.05 -3.84
CA PHE A 78 -4.64 -3.87 -3.10
C PHE A 78 -3.97 -3.75 -1.73
N ASN A 79 -3.21 -4.76 -1.30
CA ASN A 79 -2.45 -4.69 -0.06
C ASN A 79 -1.35 -3.62 -0.17
N PRO A 80 -1.26 -2.63 0.74
CA PRO A 80 -0.24 -1.58 0.66
C PRO A 80 1.19 -2.12 0.58
N ILE A 81 1.48 -3.27 1.22
CA ILE A 81 2.79 -3.92 1.14
C ILE A 81 3.10 -4.36 -0.31
N SER A 82 2.11 -4.90 -1.03
CA SER A 82 2.26 -5.29 -2.44
C SER A 82 2.47 -4.07 -3.35
N ILE A 83 1.76 -2.98 -3.08
CA ILE A 83 1.88 -1.72 -3.83
C ILE A 83 3.28 -1.11 -3.64
N ILE A 84 3.75 -1.04 -2.39
CA ILE A 84 5.09 -0.53 -2.07
C ILE A 84 6.19 -1.43 -2.66
N TRP A 85 6.00 -2.75 -2.63
CA TRP A 85 6.92 -3.69 -3.27
C TRP A 85 7.06 -3.41 -4.77
N ARG A 86 5.97 -3.06 -5.46
CA ARG A 86 6.03 -2.67 -6.87
C ARG A 86 6.89 -1.41 -7.08
N TYR A 87 6.75 -0.40 -6.21
CA TYR A 87 7.57 0.81 -6.28
C TYR A 87 9.07 0.49 -6.14
N TYR A 88 9.41 -0.37 -5.18
CA TYR A 88 10.76 -0.88 -4.99
C TYR A 88 11.32 -1.52 -6.27
N ILE A 89 10.60 -2.50 -6.83
CA ILE A 89 11.12 -3.30 -7.94
C ILE A 89 11.28 -2.48 -9.22
N ILE A 90 10.37 -1.53 -9.49
CA ILE A 90 10.48 -0.67 -10.67
C ILE A 90 11.79 0.12 -10.64
N ILE A 91 12.15 0.69 -9.49
CA ILE A 91 13.41 1.42 -9.34
C ILE A 91 14.60 0.45 -9.34
N ASP A 92 14.53 -0.70 -8.64
CA ASP A 92 15.60 -1.70 -8.62
C ASP A 92 15.95 -2.14 -10.05
N ARG A 93 14.94 -2.40 -10.88
CA ARG A 93 15.14 -2.71 -12.30
C ARG A 93 15.71 -1.54 -13.08
N ARG A 94 15.19 -0.33 -12.86
CA ARG A 94 15.69 0.88 -13.55
C ARG A 94 17.17 1.13 -13.26
N VAL A 95 17.57 0.99 -12.01
CA VAL A 95 18.96 1.15 -11.54
C VAL A 95 19.87 0.08 -12.13
N ARG A 96 19.36 -1.16 -12.29
CA ARG A 96 20.11 -2.27 -12.90
C ARG A 96 20.06 -2.30 -14.43
N ALA A 97 19.24 -1.48 -15.08
CA ALA A 97 19.07 -1.53 -16.52
C ALA A 97 20.32 -1.04 -17.27
N ARG A 98 20.87 -1.88 -18.15
CA ARG A 98 21.93 -1.50 -19.11
C ARG A 98 21.37 -0.58 -20.19
N SER A 99 20.12 -0.84 -20.59
CA SER A 99 19.31 -0.01 -21.47
C SER A 99 17.89 0.02 -20.92
N TRP A 100 17.26 1.20 -20.97
CA TRP A 100 15.90 1.39 -20.47
C TRP A 100 15.07 2.10 -21.53
N ASP A 101 14.21 1.34 -22.20
CA ASP A 101 13.34 1.84 -23.27
C ASP A 101 11.86 1.87 -22.84
N GLN A 102 10.99 2.32 -23.75
CA GLN A 102 9.54 2.41 -23.52
C GLN A 102 8.91 1.04 -23.23
N CYS A 103 9.43 -0.03 -23.82
CA CYS A 103 8.93 -1.39 -23.62
C CYS A 103 9.30 -1.91 -22.22
N ASP A 104 10.52 -1.67 -21.75
CA ASP A 104 10.92 -2.01 -20.38
C ASP A 104 10.05 -1.29 -19.35
N MET A 105 9.76 -0.01 -19.61
CA MET A 105 8.88 0.79 -18.76
C MET A 105 7.46 0.21 -18.72
N ALA A 106 6.86 -0.11 -19.87
CA ALA A 106 5.54 -0.73 -19.92
C ALA A 106 5.52 -2.07 -19.18
N ALA A 107 6.50 -2.93 -19.44
CA ALA A 107 6.53 -4.28 -18.91
C ALA A 107 6.79 -4.33 -17.40
N CYS A 108 7.58 -3.39 -16.86
CA CYS A 108 7.77 -3.26 -15.42
C CYS A 108 6.53 -2.73 -14.68
N ASN A 109 5.66 -1.99 -15.38
CA ASN A 109 4.42 -1.51 -14.81
C ASN A 109 3.27 -2.50 -14.92
N ALA A 110 3.31 -3.39 -15.91
CA ALA A 110 2.28 -4.40 -16.13
C ALA A 110 2.31 -5.53 -15.10
N VAL A 111 1.16 -6.17 -14.93
CA VAL A 111 0.99 -7.38 -14.11
C VAL A 111 0.39 -8.45 -15.01
N PHE A 112 1.07 -9.58 -15.16
CA PHE A 112 0.62 -10.66 -16.04
C PHE A 112 0.01 -11.80 -15.23
N TRP A 113 -1.14 -12.29 -15.66
CA TRP A 113 -1.76 -13.51 -15.14
C TRP A 113 -1.53 -14.65 -16.11
N ASP A 114 -0.74 -15.64 -15.70
CA ASP A 114 -0.56 -16.91 -16.41
C ASP A 114 -1.75 -17.81 -16.09
N ALA A 115 -2.67 -17.94 -17.06
CA ALA A 115 -3.89 -18.72 -16.91
C ALA A 115 -3.60 -20.23 -16.79
N GLU A 116 -2.61 -20.73 -17.51
CA GLU A 116 -2.23 -22.15 -17.50
C GLU A 116 -1.69 -22.56 -16.13
N ARG A 117 -0.80 -21.73 -15.55
CA ARG A 117 -0.21 -21.97 -14.24
C ARG A 117 -1.03 -21.38 -13.09
N LYS A 118 -2.15 -20.71 -13.39
CA LYS A 118 -3.03 -20.00 -12.44
C LYS A 118 -2.24 -19.12 -11.46
N ARG A 119 -1.29 -18.34 -12.00
CA ARG A 119 -0.38 -17.52 -11.18
C ARG A 119 -0.08 -16.18 -11.83
N TRP A 120 0.18 -15.22 -10.96
CA TRP A 120 0.75 -13.93 -11.28
C TRP A 120 2.22 -14.11 -11.68
N ASP A 121 2.59 -13.51 -12.80
CA ASP A 121 3.95 -13.43 -13.31
C ASP A 121 4.34 -11.96 -13.54
N GLY A 122 5.48 -11.61 -12.97
CA GLY A 122 6.09 -10.30 -13.15
C GLY A 122 7.60 -10.42 -13.20
N SER A 123 8.12 -11.59 -13.59
CA SER A 123 9.54 -11.91 -13.62
C SER A 123 10.36 -11.00 -14.56
N GLU A 124 11.68 -11.14 -14.58
CA GLU A 124 12.52 -10.41 -15.53
C GLU A 124 12.39 -11.01 -16.94
N GLU A 125 12.08 -12.31 -17.05
CA GLU A 125 11.84 -13.00 -18.32
C GLU A 125 10.54 -12.53 -18.98
N ILE A 126 9.45 -12.36 -18.21
CA ILE A 126 8.20 -11.81 -18.78
C ILE A 126 8.39 -10.37 -19.25
N MET A 127 9.31 -9.61 -18.63
CA MET A 127 9.64 -8.26 -19.07
C MET A 127 10.13 -8.23 -20.52
N VAL A 128 11.01 -9.18 -20.89
CA VAL A 128 11.52 -9.29 -22.26
C VAL A 128 10.49 -9.92 -23.18
N ARG A 129 9.88 -11.03 -22.76
CA ARG A 129 8.93 -11.79 -23.58
C ARG A 129 7.67 -10.99 -23.92
N SER A 130 7.22 -10.11 -23.02
CA SER A 130 6.00 -9.31 -23.23
C SER A 130 6.10 -8.27 -24.33
N ARG A 131 7.31 -7.94 -24.80
CA ARG A 131 7.54 -7.03 -25.93
C ARG A 131 6.79 -7.43 -27.19
N ALA A 132 6.63 -8.73 -27.42
CA ALA A 132 5.91 -9.25 -28.58
C ALA A 132 4.39 -9.00 -28.53
N TRP A 133 3.85 -8.53 -27.39
CA TRP A 133 2.41 -8.47 -27.11
C TRP A 133 1.93 -7.06 -26.74
N ILE A 134 2.81 -6.07 -26.77
CA ILE A 134 2.46 -4.69 -26.46
C ILE A 134 1.63 -4.10 -27.60
N THR A 135 0.47 -3.52 -27.28
CA THR A 135 -0.43 -2.86 -28.25
C THR A 135 -0.31 -1.35 -28.21
N LYS A 136 0.01 -0.80 -27.04
CA LYS A 136 0.24 0.62 -26.84
C LYS A 136 1.53 0.80 -26.06
N MET A 137 2.53 1.40 -26.70
CA MET A 137 3.77 1.79 -26.05
C MET A 137 3.64 3.19 -25.42
N PRO A 138 4.27 3.42 -24.26
CA PRO A 138 4.45 4.78 -23.74
C PRO A 138 5.22 5.64 -24.75
N GLU A 139 4.87 6.92 -24.87
CA GLU A 139 5.59 7.86 -25.74
C GLU A 139 7.05 8.07 -25.33
N LYS A 140 7.35 7.95 -24.03
CA LYS A 140 8.68 8.18 -23.45
C LYS A 140 9.00 7.09 -22.44
N PRO A 141 10.28 6.79 -22.19
CA PRO A 141 10.71 5.84 -21.16
C PRO A 141 10.60 6.39 -19.72
N HIS A 142 9.86 7.49 -19.56
CA HIS A 142 9.53 8.14 -18.30
C HIS A 142 8.12 8.74 -18.38
N VAL A 143 7.51 9.00 -17.22
CA VAL A 143 6.17 9.56 -17.10
C VAL A 143 6.14 11.01 -17.60
N ARG A 144 5.03 11.43 -18.25
CA ARG A 144 4.77 12.83 -18.61
C ARG A 144 4.25 13.59 -17.40
N LEU A 145 4.78 14.79 -17.13
CA LEU A 145 4.38 15.63 -16.00
C LEU A 145 2.87 15.89 -15.92
N LEU A 146 2.21 16.03 -17.07
CA LEU A 146 0.75 16.19 -17.19
C LEU A 146 0.10 14.85 -17.59
N SER A 147 0.17 13.87 -16.71
CA SER A 147 -0.47 12.56 -16.87
C SER A 147 -1.27 12.19 -15.61
N ALA A 148 -2.18 11.22 -15.73
CA ALA A 148 -2.91 10.68 -14.59
C ALA A 148 -1.97 10.11 -13.51
N SER A 149 -0.86 9.49 -13.93
CA SER A 149 0.16 8.94 -13.05
C SER A 149 0.93 10.03 -12.29
N SER A 150 1.27 11.14 -12.95
CA SER A 150 1.88 12.30 -12.29
C SER A 150 0.93 13.00 -11.33
N PHE A 151 -0.34 13.20 -11.72
CA PHE A 151 -1.35 13.79 -10.83
C PHE A 151 -1.59 12.93 -9.58
N THR A 152 -1.66 11.61 -9.74
CA THR A 152 -1.79 10.70 -8.60
C THR A 152 -0.60 10.77 -7.66
N THR A 153 0.61 10.89 -8.22
CA THR A 153 1.84 11.08 -7.42
C THR A 153 1.82 12.42 -6.69
N LEU A 154 1.37 13.49 -7.35
CA LEU A 154 1.25 14.80 -6.73
C LEU A 154 0.29 14.76 -5.52
N VAL A 155 -0.91 14.19 -5.71
CA VAL A 155 -1.90 14.03 -4.64
C VAL A 155 -1.33 13.24 -3.46
N GLN A 156 -0.71 12.08 -3.72
CA GLN A 156 -0.10 11.27 -2.65
C GLN A 156 1.07 11.97 -1.96
N THR A 157 1.88 12.73 -2.70
CA THR A 157 2.99 13.51 -2.13
C THR A 157 2.47 14.59 -1.21
N VAL A 158 1.44 15.33 -1.62
CA VAL A 158 0.84 16.40 -0.80
C VAL A 158 0.20 15.83 0.47
N GLN A 159 -0.59 14.75 0.36
CA GLN A 159 -1.17 14.07 1.51
C GLN A 159 -0.09 13.54 2.47
N GLY A 160 0.96 12.92 1.91
CA GLY A 160 2.10 12.44 2.67
C GLY A 160 2.87 13.54 3.39
N ALA A 161 3.07 14.68 2.74
CA ALA A 161 3.72 15.84 3.34
C ALA A 161 2.88 16.44 4.47
N GLN A 162 1.55 16.49 4.29
CA GLN A 162 0.62 16.96 5.32
C GLN A 162 0.71 16.11 6.59
N ILE A 163 0.65 14.77 6.48
CA ILE A 163 0.74 13.92 7.66
C ILE A 163 2.13 13.95 8.30
N MET A 164 3.20 14.08 7.51
CA MET A 164 4.55 14.27 8.04
C MET A 164 4.66 15.55 8.86
N PHE A 165 4.05 16.64 8.39
CA PHE A 165 4.00 17.90 9.12
C PHE A 165 3.30 17.72 10.47
N TYR A 166 2.12 17.07 10.52
CA TYR A 166 1.42 16.79 11.77
C TYR A 166 2.22 15.90 12.74
N ILE A 167 2.96 14.91 12.23
CA ILE A 167 3.82 14.06 13.05
C ILE A 167 4.97 14.89 13.67
N ILE A 168 5.60 15.76 12.89
CA ILE A 168 6.70 16.61 13.36
C ILE A 168 6.20 17.63 14.38
N GLU A 169 5.10 18.31 14.11
CA GLU A 169 4.48 19.24 15.06
C GLU A 169 4.12 18.52 16.35
N GLY A 170 3.51 17.33 16.27
CA GLY A 170 3.17 16.56 17.44
C GLY A 170 4.37 16.12 18.27
N TYR A 171 5.47 15.74 17.60
CA TYR A 171 6.72 15.43 18.26
C TYR A 171 7.32 16.65 19.00
N ILE A 172 7.29 17.84 18.36
CA ILE A 172 7.81 19.08 18.95
C ILE A 172 6.94 19.55 20.12
N ALA A 173 5.62 19.47 19.98
CA ALA A 173 4.65 19.90 20.99
C ALA A 173 4.48 18.90 22.15
N GLY A 174 4.99 17.67 22.01
CA GLY A 174 4.78 16.60 22.97
C GLY A 174 3.33 16.09 23.03
N SER A 175 2.55 16.27 21.96
CA SER A 175 1.15 15.81 21.87
C SER A 175 0.80 15.25 20.50
N GLU A 176 -0.15 14.31 20.44
CA GLU A 176 -0.55 13.69 19.17
C GLU A 176 -1.43 14.63 18.34
N HIS A 177 -0.89 15.11 17.21
CA HIS A 177 -1.61 15.95 16.24
C HIS A 177 -2.07 15.19 14.99
N ILE A 178 -2.00 13.85 15.02
CA ILE A 178 -2.53 13.03 13.94
C ILE A 178 -4.05 13.19 13.91
N PRO A 179 -4.68 13.38 12.73
CA PRO A 179 -6.13 13.45 12.62
C PRO A 179 -6.78 12.27 13.34
N GLN A 180 -7.68 12.57 14.28
CA GLN A 180 -8.43 11.56 15.03
C GLN A 180 -9.79 11.30 14.37
N GLY A 181 -10.45 10.21 14.77
CA GLY A 181 -11.76 9.82 14.25
C GLY A 181 -11.72 9.39 12.79
N LEU A 182 -12.86 9.54 12.12
CA LEU A 182 -13.03 9.06 10.74
C LEU A 182 -11.99 9.62 9.75
N PRO A 183 -11.61 10.92 9.77
CA PRO A 183 -10.56 11.44 8.89
C PRO A 183 -9.19 10.76 9.06
N GLY A 184 -8.92 10.21 10.25
CA GLY A 184 -7.64 9.59 10.62
C GLY A 184 -7.46 8.13 10.20
N VAL A 185 -8.53 7.45 9.78
CA VAL A 185 -8.51 5.99 9.54
C VAL A 185 -7.43 5.58 8.55
N PHE A 186 -7.23 6.34 7.49
CA PHE A 186 -6.23 6.07 6.45
C PHE A 186 -4.99 6.99 6.52
N ALA A 187 -4.74 7.65 7.65
CA ALA A 187 -3.59 8.54 7.83
C ALA A 187 -2.25 7.84 7.54
N GLY A 188 -2.10 6.58 7.94
CA GLY A 188 -0.89 5.81 7.63
C GLY A 188 -0.69 5.56 6.13
N LEU A 189 -1.76 5.48 5.33
CA LEU A 189 -1.61 5.35 3.87
C LEU A 189 -1.10 6.64 3.22
N GLN A 190 -1.40 7.80 3.79
CA GLN A 190 -0.87 9.08 3.34
C GLN A 190 0.65 9.08 3.47
N LEU A 191 1.16 8.65 4.63
CA LEU A 191 2.60 8.56 4.88
C LEU A 191 3.29 7.58 3.92
N LEU A 192 2.68 6.42 3.69
CA LEU A 192 3.17 5.44 2.71
C LEU A 192 3.12 5.97 1.26
N GLY A 193 2.24 6.93 0.97
CA GLY A 193 2.17 7.63 -0.30
C GLY A 193 3.48 8.34 -0.68
N LEU A 194 4.26 8.82 0.29
CA LEU A 194 5.56 9.46 0.03
C LEU A 194 6.55 8.53 -0.65
N ILE A 195 6.49 7.23 -0.35
CA ILE A 195 7.39 6.24 -0.95
C ILE A 195 7.18 6.14 -2.46
N ARG A 196 5.98 6.47 -2.96
CA ARG A 196 5.69 6.52 -4.40
C ARG A 196 6.59 7.52 -5.13
N LEU A 197 6.97 8.63 -4.48
CA LEU A 197 7.74 9.70 -5.10
C LEU A 197 9.04 9.17 -5.73
N PHE A 198 9.71 8.23 -5.07
CA PHE A 198 10.96 7.63 -5.57
C PHE A 198 10.78 6.90 -6.91
N ALA A 199 9.60 6.31 -7.15
CA ALA A 199 9.30 5.54 -8.35
C ALA A 199 8.51 6.34 -9.39
N SER A 200 8.12 7.57 -9.07
CA SER A 200 7.15 8.37 -9.82
C SER A 200 7.53 8.61 -11.28
N LEU A 201 8.83 8.76 -11.58
CA LEU A 201 9.32 8.97 -12.94
C LEU A 201 9.12 7.75 -13.85
N TRP A 202 8.96 6.56 -13.27
CA TRP A 202 8.83 5.29 -14.00
C TRP A 202 7.51 4.57 -13.72
N LEU A 203 6.63 5.13 -12.90
CA LEU A 203 5.29 4.60 -12.62
C LEU A 203 4.29 5.14 -13.63
N SER A 204 4.00 4.36 -14.67
CA SER A 204 3.04 4.75 -15.71
C SER A 204 1.86 3.81 -15.74
N SER A 205 0.75 4.32 -16.26
CA SER A 205 -0.44 3.58 -16.68
C SER A 205 -0.67 3.68 -18.21
N ASP A 206 0.20 4.37 -18.93
CA ASP A 206 0.07 4.67 -20.36
C ASP A 206 0.66 3.57 -21.24
N TYR A 207 0.15 2.34 -21.08
CA TYR A 207 0.50 1.20 -21.92
C TYR A 207 -0.68 0.25 -22.04
N SER A 208 -0.63 -0.66 -23.00
CA SER A 208 -1.61 -1.72 -23.16
C SER A 208 -0.98 -2.95 -23.79
N TYR A 209 -1.53 -4.12 -23.46
CA TYR A 209 -1.10 -5.42 -23.96
C TYR A 209 -2.29 -6.15 -24.59
N MET A 210 -2.03 -7.01 -25.58
CA MET A 210 -3.03 -7.93 -26.08
C MET A 210 -3.40 -8.92 -24.98
N ASN A 211 -4.70 -9.06 -24.70
CA ASN A 211 -5.19 -10.21 -23.94
C ASN A 211 -5.22 -11.39 -24.89
N PHE A 212 -4.42 -12.42 -24.62
CA PHE A 212 -4.46 -13.62 -25.44
C PHE A 212 -5.76 -14.36 -25.21
N ARG A 213 -6.32 -14.88 -26.29
CA ARG A 213 -7.41 -15.85 -26.28
C ARG A 213 -6.87 -17.12 -26.88
N GLY A 214 -6.53 -18.09 -26.02
CA GLY A 214 -5.93 -19.38 -26.42
C GLY A 214 -6.76 -20.20 -27.43
N THR A 215 -7.99 -19.78 -27.75
CA THR A 215 -8.90 -20.41 -28.72
C THR A 215 -9.08 -19.63 -30.02
N ASP A 216 -8.61 -18.38 -30.14
CA ASP A 216 -8.77 -17.58 -31.38
C ASP A 216 -7.78 -18.01 -32.49
N LEU A 217 -6.94 -19.02 -32.22
CA LEU A 217 -6.07 -19.63 -33.22
C LEU A 217 -6.74 -20.73 -34.06
N VAL A 218 -7.98 -21.13 -33.74
CA VAL A 218 -8.65 -22.24 -34.45
C VAL A 218 -10.05 -21.89 -34.96
N LEU A 219 -10.76 -20.91 -34.41
CA LEU A 219 -12.14 -20.61 -34.82
C LEU A 219 -12.46 -19.10 -34.76
N GLU A 220 -12.19 -18.38 -35.85
CA GLU A 220 -13.16 -17.52 -36.55
C GLU A 220 -12.47 -16.80 -37.71
N ILE A 221 -12.47 -17.46 -38.87
CA ILE A 221 -12.30 -16.79 -40.17
C ILE A 221 -13.60 -16.03 -40.42
N SER A 222 -13.71 -14.84 -39.83
CA SER A 222 -14.55 -13.75 -40.34
C SER A 222 -13.81 -12.43 -40.13
N GLU A 223 -12.53 -12.42 -40.50
CA GLU A 223 -11.70 -11.23 -40.44
C GLU A 223 -11.92 -10.36 -41.67
N THR A 224 -12.10 -9.07 -41.42
CA THR A 224 -11.87 -8.06 -42.44
C THR A 224 -10.42 -8.16 -42.95
N PRO A 225 -10.12 -7.84 -44.22
CA PRO A 225 -8.79 -8.06 -44.81
C PRO A 225 -7.63 -7.33 -44.09
N LEU A 226 -7.94 -6.33 -43.27
CA LEU A 226 -6.97 -5.59 -42.46
C LEU A 226 -6.50 -6.37 -41.21
N GLU A 227 -7.40 -7.07 -40.52
CA GLU A 227 -7.08 -7.88 -39.34
C GLU A 227 -6.22 -9.09 -39.73
N SER A 228 -6.53 -9.72 -40.86
CA SER A 228 -5.74 -10.81 -41.44
C SER A 228 -4.30 -10.40 -41.76
N HIS A 229 -4.08 -9.18 -42.27
CA HIS A 229 -2.74 -8.66 -42.54
C HIS A 229 -1.97 -8.35 -41.25
N VAL A 230 -2.64 -7.76 -40.26
CA VAL A 230 -2.03 -7.48 -38.94
C VAL A 230 -1.69 -8.77 -38.21
N SER A 231 -2.58 -9.76 -38.24
CA SER A 231 -2.40 -11.08 -37.64
C SER A 231 -1.23 -11.84 -38.29
N LYS A 232 -1.13 -11.83 -39.63
CA LYS A 232 0.00 -12.43 -40.36
C LYS A 232 1.34 -11.74 -40.06
N ASN A 233 1.39 -10.41 -40.02
CA ASN A 233 2.61 -9.68 -39.68
C ASN A 233 3.04 -9.92 -38.22
N ILE A 234 2.08 -10.04 -37.30
CA ILE A 234 2.34 -10.41 -35.90
C ILE A 234 2.82 -11.86 -35.79
N LEU A 235 2.26 -12.77 -36.60
CA LEU A 235 2.66 -14.18 -36.65
C LEU A 235 4.06 -14.35 -37.26
N GLU A 236 4.38 -13.63 -38.33
CA GLU A 236 5.73 -13.59 -38.93
C GLU A 236 6.75 -12.93 -37.99
N ALA A 237 6.37 -11.88 -37.26
CA ALA A 237 7.17 -11.35 -36.18
C ALA A 237 7.37 -12.39 -35.06
N ARG A 238 6.38 -13.26 -34.79
CA ARG A 238 6.48 -14.38 -33.83
C ARG A 238 7.42 -15.49 -34.27
N VAL A 239 7.43 -15.82 -35.56
CA VAL A 239 8.36 -16.80 -36.15
C VAL A 239 9.78 -16.22 -36.20
N SER A 240 9.93 -14.93 -36.51
CA SER A 240 11.20 -14.21 -36.33
C SER A 240 11.59 -14.03 -34.86
N ASN A 241 10.64 -14.03 -33.91
CA ASN A 241 10.93 -13.95 -32.48
C ASN A 241 11.57 -15.22 -31.91
N HIS A 242 11.58 -16.35 -32.64
CA HIS A 242 12.44 -17.47 -32.28
C HIS A 242 13.94 -17.12 -32.43
N LEU A 243 14.29 -16.03 -33.14
CA LEU A 243 15.63 -15.43 -33.23
C LEU A 243 15.86 -14.25 -32.25
N LEU A 244 14.86 -13.84 -31.47
CA LEU A 244 14.99 -12.86 -30.39
C LEU A 244 15.04 -13.58 -29.04
N GLU A 245 16.02 -14.47 -28.88
CA GLU A 245 16.42 -15.02 -27.58
C GLU A 245 17.21 -13.96 -26.79
N VAL A 246 16.64 -12.76 -26.66
CA VAL A 246 17.21 -11.71 -25.79
C VAL A 246 16.99 -12.18 -24.36
N ASP A 247 18.07 -12.54 -23.69
CA ASP A 247 18.01 -12.94 -22.28
C ASP A 247 17.74 -11.67 -21.45
N ALA A 248 17.01 -11.81 -20.35
CA ALA A 248 16.90 -10.75 -19.35
C ALA A 248 18.29 -10.27 -18.89
N ARG A 249 19.28 -11.16 -18.90
CA ARG A 249 20.70 -10.87 -18.58
C ARG A 249 21.35 -9.87 -19.54
N ASP A 250 20.87 -9.77 -20.78
CA ASP A 250 21.39 -8.83 -21.76
C ASP A 250 20.91 -7.40 -21.48
N ARG A 251 19.75 -7.25 -20.81
CA ARG A 251 19.16 -5.94 -20.49
C ARG A 251 19.43 -5.49 -19.06
N LEU A 252 19.54 -6.42 -18.11
CA LEU A 252 19.68 -6.11 -16.69
C LEU A 252 21.04 -6.57 -16.15
N LEU A 253 21.66 -5.70 -15.36
CA LEU A 253 22.80 -6.06 -14.52
C LEU A 253 22.39 -7.12 -13.48
N PRO A 254 23.34 -7.99 -13.08
CA PRO A 254 23.08 -9.01 -12.07
C PRO A 254 22.68 -8.36 -10.74
N LEU A 255 21.93 -9.11 -9.92
CA LEU A 255 21.43 -8.61 -8.63
C LEU A 255 22.54 -8.15 -7.66
N HIS A 256 23.76 -8.65 -7.81
CA HIS A 256 24.90 -8.33 -6.94
C HIS A 256 25.71 -7.12 -7.45
N CYS A 257 25.22 -6.38 -8.44
CA CYS A 257 25.89 -5.14 -8.85
C CYS A 257 25.84 -4.09 -7.71
N TRP A 258 26.88 -3.27 -7.61
CA TRP A 258 27.02 -2.29 -6.53
C TRP A 258 25.86 -1.28 -6.50
N GLN A 259 25.35 -0.88 -7.66
CA GLN A 259 24.21 0.03 -7.80
C GLN A 259 22.93 -0.56 -7.19
N GLY A 260 22.67 -1.85 -7.46
CA GLY A 260 21.53 -2.56 -6.89
C GLY A 260 21.67 -2.74 -5.37
N ILE A 261 22.87 -3.04 -4.89
CA ILE A 261 23.14 -3.16 -3.44
C ILE A 261 22.91 -1.81 -2.73
N LEU A 262 23.45 -0.71 -3.28
CA LEU A 262 23.27 0.62 -2.71
C LEU A 262 21.79 1.02 -2.66
N TYR A 263 21.05 0.78 -3.75
CA TYR A 263 19.62 1.06 -3.80
C TYR A 263 18.81 0.21 -2.80
N ARG A 264 19.15 -1.07 -2.62
CA ARG A 264 18.51 -1.93 -1.61
C ARG A 264 18.77 -1.45 -0.19
N ALA A 265 19.99 -1.05 0.12
CA ALA A 265 20.33 -0.48 1.41
C ALA A 265 19.54 0.80 1.68
N PHE A 266 19.49 1.70 0.69
CA PHE A 266 18.65 2.91 0.73
C PHE A 266 17.18 2.57 0.97
N TRP A 267 16.62 1.62 0.21
CA TRP A 267 15.22 1.23 0.33
C TRP A 267 14.89 0.64 1.69
N LEU A 268 15.74 -0.27 2.20
CA LEU A 268 15.55 -0.84 3.53
C LEU A 268 15.63 0.25 4.60
N LEU A 269 16.57 1.19 4.49
CA LEU A 269 16.65 2.33 5.40
C LEU A 269 15.37 3.18 5.36
N THR A 270 14.80 3.43 4.18
CA THR A 270 13.52 4.15 4.03
C THR A 270 12.36 3.39 4.67
N ILE A 271 12.24 2.08 4.40
CA ILE A 271 11.17 1.25 4.96
C ILE A 271 11.29 1.18 6.48
N TRP A 272 12.48 0.97 7.02
CA TRP A 272 12.71 0.98 8.47
C TRP A 272 12.49 2.36 9.08
N GLY A 273 12.90 3.43 8.41
CA GLY A 273 12.72 4.80 8.88
C GLY A 273 11.26 5.25 8.94
N ILE A 274 10.40 4.73 8.05
CA ILE A 274 8.96 5.06 8.03
C ILE A 274 8.16 4.06 8.89
N LEU A 275 8.30 2.77 8.64
CA LEU A 275 7.48 1.74 9.30
C LEU A 275 7.99 1.39 10.70
N GLY A 276 9.28 1.56 10.99
CA GLY A 276 9.87 1.22 12.29
C GLY A 276 9.29 2.06 13.42
N PRO A 277 9.37 3.41 13.34
CA PRO A 277 8.73 4.30 14.31
C PRO A 277 7.22 4.07 14.40
N ALA A 278 6.54 3.83 13.27
CA ALA A 278 5.11 3.52 13.26
C ALA A 278 4.78 2.22 14.02
N ALA A 279 5.57 1.16 13.81
CA ALA A 279 5.44 -0.10 14.55
C ALA A 279 5.67 0.12 16.04
N GLY A 280 6.72 0.86 16.43
CA GLY A 280 7.03 1.19 17.81
C GLY A 280 5.93 2.00 18.50
N ALA A 281 5.39 3.02 17.81
CA ALA A 281 4.30 3.84 18.33
C ALA A 281 3.00 3.03 18.48
N CYS A 282 2.60 2.26 17.45
CA CYS A 282 1.36 1.48 17.49
C CYS A 282 1.39 0.33 18.50
N SER A 283 2.57 -0.09 18.92
CA SER A 283 2.74 -1.21 19.84
C SER A 283 2.80 -0.78 21.31
N GLN A 284 2.90 0.53 21.58
CA GLN A 284 2.74 1.10 22.92
C GLN A 284 1.44 0.65 23.60
N VAL A 285 0.38 0.37 22.85
CA VAL A 285 -0.88 -0.17 23.39
C VAL A 285 -0.71 -1.46 24.21
N PHE A 286 0.35 -2.22 23.94
CA PHE A 286 0.63 -3.49 24.61
C PHE A 286 1.53 -3.35 25.84
N TRP A 287 2.19 -2.20 26.06
CA TRP A 287 3.21 -2.09 27.12
C TRP A 287 3.41 -0.72 27.76
N ASN A 288 2.94 0.37 27.15
CA ASN A 288 3.08 1.72 27.69
C ASN A 288 1.70 2.28 28.06
N TYR A 289 1.53 2.62 29.33
CA TYR A 289 0.27 3.15 29.85
C TYR A 289 0.44 4.60 30.29
N PRO A 290 -0.25 5.57 29.65
CA PRO A 290 -0.13 6.97 30.03
C PRO A 290 -0.62 7.18 31.47
N GLN A 291 0.21 7.83 32.28
CA GLN A 291 -0.15 8.24 33.64
C GLN A 291 -1.07 9.46 33.56
N GLY A 292 -2.39 9.27 33.49
CA GLY A 292 -3.34 10.39 33.57
C GLY A 292 -4.72 10.12 32.95
N VAL A 293 -4.79 9.34 31.87
CA VAL A 293 -6.06 8.97 31.22
C VAL A 293 -6.15 7.44 31.19
N PRO A 294 -6.96 6.82 32.07
CA PRO A 294 -7.02 5.36 32.14
C PRO A 294 -7.85 4.72 31.03
N TYR A 295 -8.30 5.51 30.05
CA TYR A 295 -9.22 5.10 28.98
C TYR A 295 -8.61 5.31 27.61
N GLU A 296 -8.73 4.29 26.75
CA GLU A 296 -8.39 4.37 25.34
C GLU A 296 -9.66 4.11 24.51
N PRO A 297 -9.99 4.97 23.52
CA PRO A 297 -11.11 4.73 22.61
C PRO A 297 -10.94 3.42 21.85
N ALA A 298 -12.04 2.70 21.62
CA ALA A 298 -12.01 1.44 20.88
C ALA A 298 -11.45 1.62 19.46
N THR A 299 -11.74 2.75 18.81
CA THR A 299 -11.17 3.12 17.51
C THR A 299 -9.65 3.15 17.53
N ARG A 300 -9.03 3.73 18.57
CA ARG A 300 -7.58 3.88 18.67
C ARG A 300 -6.90 2.51 18.82
N LEU A 301 -7.48 1.62 19.62
CA LEU A 301 -7.01 0.24 19.74
C LEU A 301 -7.04 -0.50 18.39
N VAL A 302 -8.17 -0.46 17.68
CA VAL A 302 -8.32 -1.14 16.38
C VAL A 302 -7.34 -0.55 15.34
N TRP A 303 -7.21 0.78 15.32
CA TRP A 303 -6.26 1.50 14.46
C TRP A 303 -4.81 1.09 14.74
N GLN A 304 -4.41 1.04 16.02
CA GLN A 304 -3.08 0.63 16.46
C GLN A 304 -2.79 -0.82 16.07
N ILE A 305 -3.73 -1.75 16.30
CA ILE A 305 -3.55 -3.17 15.89
C ILE A 305 -3.37 -3.26 14.37
N MET A 306 -4.22 -2.57 13.60
CA MET A 306 -4.17 -2.58 12.13
C MET A 306 -2.82 -2.07 11.61
N TYR A 307 -2.37 -0.91 12.08
CA TYR A 307 -1.11 -0.30 11.62
C TYR A 307 0.13 -0.96 12.20
N PHE A 308 0.05 -1.54 13.39
CA PHE A 308 1.11 -2.41 13.92
C PHE A 308 1.29 -3.64 13.04
N ALA A 309 0.21 -4.34 12.70
CA ALA A 309 0.25 -5.49 11.82
C ALA A 309 0.79 -5.11 10.43
N LEU A 310 0.29 -4.02 9.83
CA LEU A 310 0.77 -3.53 8.55
C LEU A 310 2.28 -3.21 8.58
N SER A 311 2.74 -2.50 9.61
CA SER A 311 4.14 -2.08 9.72
C SER A 311 5.08 -3.25 9.99
N LEU A 312 4.72 -4.13 10.93
CA LEU A 312 5.52 -5.30 11.29
C LEU A 312 5.69 -6.26 10.11
N PHE A 313 4.58 -6.62 9.44
CA PHE A 313 4.64 -7.48 8.25
C PHE A 313 5.31 -6.75 7.09
N GLY A 314 5.07 -5.44 6.93
CA GLY A 314 5.71 -4.61 5.90
C GLY A 314 7.25 -4.66 5.99
N ILE A 315 7.80 -4.37 7.17
CA ILE A 315 9.24 -4.45 7.45
C ILE A 315 9.75 -5.88 7.24
N SER A 316 9.07 -6.87 7.82
CA SER A 316 9.52 -8.26 7.80
C SER A 316 9.60 -8.82 6.38
N ILE A 317 8.56 -8.58 5.57
CA ILE A 317 8.46 -9.08 4.20
C ILE A 317 9.51 -8.41 3.31
N HIS A 318 9.61 -7.07 3.35
CA HIS A 318 10.60 -6.35 2.54
C HIS A 318 12.02 -6.74 2.92
N THR A 319 12.35 -6.72 4.22
CA THR A 319 13.68 -7.10 4.72
C THR A 319 14.04 -8.53 4.33
N PHE A 320 13.13 -9.49 4.55
CA PHE A 320 13.39 -10.89 4.24
C PHE A 320 13.63 -11.12 2.75
N TYR A 321 12.76 -10.62 1.86
CA TYR A 321 12.89 -10.91 0.43
C TYR A 321 14.02 -10.13 -0.24
N ILE A 322 14.31 -8.90 0.20
CA ILE A 322 15.42 -8.10 -0.33
C ILE A 322 16.77 -8.72 0.08
N ILE A 323 16.95 -9.08 1.36
CA ILE A 323 18.20 -9.72 1.84
C ILE A 323 18.40 -11.08 1.17
N ARG A 324 17.33 -11.84 0.92
CA ARG A 324 17.40 -13.13 0.22
C ARG A 324 17.59 -12.99 -1.31
N GLY A 325 17.65 -11.76 -1.85
CA GLY A 325 17.78 -11.52 -3.28
C GLY A 325 16.59 -12.00 -4.11
N LYS A 326 15.41 -12.18 -3.52
CA LYS A 326 14.20 -12.66 -4.21
C LYS A 326 13.44 -11.49 -4.84
N THR A 327 14.13 -10.69 -5.65
CA THR A 327 13.64 -9.43 -6.23
C THR A 327 13.54 -9.48 -7.75
N HIS A 328 13.45 -10.69 -8.32
CA HIS A 328 13.33 -10.89 -9.77
C HIS A 328 11.92 -10.57 -10.31
N SER A 329 10.93 -10.35 -9.45
CA SER A 329 9.54 -10.11 -9.88
C SER A 329 9.02 -8.76 -9.38
N THR A 330 8.32 -8.03 -10.25
CA THR A 330 7.51 -6.84 -9.88
C THR A 330 6.38 -7.17 -8.92
N ILE A 331 6.09 -8.47 -8.76
CA ILE A 331 5.06 -9.01 -7.90
C ILE A 331 5.72 -9.55 -6.64
N ILE A 332 5.10 -9.27 -5.49
CA ILE A 332 5.66 -9.70 -4.21
C ILE A 332 5.77 -11.22 -4.15
N PRO A 333 6.92 -11.82 -3.77
CA PRO A 333 7.11 -13.27 -3.88
C PRO A 333 6.11 -14.11 -3.06
N CYS A 334 5.53 -13.53 -2.01
CA CYS A 334 4.52 -14.18 -1.19
C CYS A 334 3.08 -14.06 -1.70
N ILE A 335 2.82 -13.40 -2.84
CA ILE A 335 1.45 -13.08 -3.29
C ILE A 335 0.55 -14.34 -3.43
N HIS A 336 1.16 -15.46 -3.81
CA HIS A 336 0.47 -16.73 -4.00
C HIS A 336 0.30 -17.55 -2.74
N GLN A 337 0.95 -17.16 -1.65
CA GLN A 337 0.96 -17.92 -0.41
C GLN A 337 -0.34 -17.69 0.36
N SER A 338 -0.92 -18.78 0.89
CA SER A 338 -2.19 -18.73 1.62
C SER A 338 -2.14 -17.80 2.83
N TRP A 339 -1.02 -17.78 3.56
CA TRP A 339 -0.84 -16.89 4.72
C TRP A 339 -0.92 -15.41 4.34
N TYR A 340 -0.39 -15.02 3.17
CA TYR A 340 -0.42 -13.64 2.71
C TYR A 340 -1.83 -13.22 2.27
N ARG A 341 -2.60 -14.14 1.70
CA ARG A 341 -4.02 -13.95 1.38
C ARG A 341 -4.85 -13.78 2.65
N ILE A 342 -4.67 -14.66 3.64
CA ILE A 342 -5.34 -14.55 4.94
C ILE A 342 -5.00 -13.23 5.62
N PHE A 343 -3.72 -12.87 5.65
CA PHE A 343 -3.27 -11.58 6.18
C PHE A 343 -3.91 -10.39 5.47
N THR A 344 -4.02 -10.44 4.14
CA THR A 344 -4.69 -9.38 3.37
C THR A 344 -6.17 -9.29 3.75
N ILE A 345 -6.90 -10.41 3.76
CA ILE A 345 -8.32 -10.44 4.16
C ILE A 345 -8.49 -9.88 5.58
N PHE A 346 -7.62 -10.28 6.51
CA PHE A 346 -7.59 -9.75 7.88
C PHE A 346 -7.44 -8.23 7.89
N LEU A 347 -6.48 -7.67 7.15
CA LEU A 347 -6.31 -6.21 7.07
C LEU A 347 -7.57 -5.52 6.51
N PHE A 348 -8.21 -6.08 5.48
CA PHE A 348 -9.45 -5.53 4.93
C PHE A 348 -10.59 -5.53 5.95
N ILE A 349 -10.75 -6.61 6.71
CA ILE A 349 -11.75 -6.70 7.80
C ILE A 349 -11.43 -5.64 8.87
N MET A 350 -10.17 -5.51 9.28
CA MET A 350 -9.74 -4.51 10.26
C MET A 350 -10.01 -3.08 9.79
N VAL A 351 -9.80 -2.77 8.51
CA VAL A 351 -10.15 -1.46 7.93
C VAL A 351 -11.64 -1.18 8.06
N VAL A 352 -12.50 -2.15 7.75
CA VAL A 352 -13.96 -1.99 7.86
C VAL A 352 -14.37 -1.76 9.32
N ILE A 353 -13.86 -2.57 10.25
CA ILE A 353 -14.14 -2.42 11.69
C ILE A 353 -13.66 -1.06 12.19
N CYS A 354 -12.43 -0.66 11.84
CA CYS A 354 -11.86 0.63 12.21
C CYS A 354 -12.72 1.78 11.69
N THR A 355 -13.20 1.69 10.45
CA THR A 355 -14.08 2.70 9.84
C THR A 355 -15.40 2.79 10.58
N VAL A 356 -16.03 1.65 10.89
CA VAL A 356 -17.32 1.63 11.64
C VAL A 356 -17.15 2.22 13.03
N PHE A 357 -16.13 1.79 13.79
CA PHE A 357 -15.87 2.33 15.12
C PHE A 357 -15.56 3.83 15.05
N SER A 358 -14.76 4.25 14.06
CA SER A 358 -14.50 5.67 13.83
C SER A 358 -15.80 6.44 13.57
N CYS A 359 -16.73 5.92 12.76
CA CYS A 359 -18.03 6.57 12.54
C CYS A 359 -18.89 6.65 13.81
N LEU A 360 -18.79 5.68 14.71
CA LEU A 360 -19.59 5.67 15.95
C LEU A 360 -19.00 6.58 17.04
N GLU A 361 -17.67 6.64 17.12
CA GLU A 361 -16.93 7.39 18.14
C GLU A 361 -16.52 8.80 17.71
N THR A 362 -16.61 9.16 16.42
CA THR A 362 -16.25 10.51 15.97
C THR A 362 -17.21 11.55 16.55
N ARG A 363 -16.66 12.57 17.21
CA ARG A 363 -17.35 13.81 17.56
C ARG A 363 -16.56 15.04 17.13
N VAL A 364 -17.26 16.17 17.08
CA VAL A 364 -16.67 17.49 16.83
C VAL A 364 -16.66 18.26 18.15
N ARG A 365 -15.50 18.80 18.53
CA ARG A 365 -15.37 19.66 19.72
C ARG A 365 -16.04 21.00 19.45
N LEU A 366 -16.86 21.45 20.40
CA LEU A 366 -17.66 22.67 20.31
C LEU A 366 -16.80 23.95 20.25
N LEU A 367 -15.62 23.95 20.86
CA LEU A 367 -14.81 25.16 21.04
C LEU A 367 -13.98 25.52 19.79
N ASP A 368 -13.33 24.53 19.18
CA ASP A 368 -12.37 24.70 18.09
C ASP A 368 -12.78 23.99 16.79
N GLY A 369 -13.87 23.22 16.81
CA GLY A 369 -14.31 22.41 15.67
C GLY A 369 -13.39 21.21 15.39
N ALA A 370 -12.46 20.88 16.29
CA ALA A 370 -11.56 19.76 16.10
C ALA A 370 -12.29 18.42 16.18
N VAL A 371 -11.83 17.44 15.39
CA VAL A 371 -12.41 16.10 15.33
C VAL A 371 -11.68 15.19 16.31
N THR A 372 -12.40 14.47 17.17
CA THR A 372 -11.83 13.54 18.16
C THR A 372 -12.69 12.29 18.37
N THR A 373 -12.10 11.24 18.92
CA THR A 373 -12.78 10.02 19.40
C THR A 373 -12.82 9.93 20.93
N LEU A 374 -12.18 10.85 21.64
CA LEU A 374 -12.24 10.86 23.10
C LEU A 374 -13.64 11.28 23.56
N PRO A 375 -14.24 10.62 24.57
CA PRO A 375 -15.49 11.06 25.17
C PRO A 375 -15.32 12.42 25.87
N GLU A 376 -16.43 13.02 26.29
CA GLU A 376 -16.35 14.10 27.28
C GLU A 376 -15.81 13.56 28.61
N LEU A 377 -14.84 14.28 29.18
CA LEU A 377 -14.17 13.88 30.41
C LEU A 377 -14.46 14.89 31.52
N LEU A 378 -14.80 14.38 32.70
CA LEU A 378 -14.84 15.16 33.92
C LEU A 378 -13.56 14.86 34.71
N CYS A 379 -12.64 15.82 34.72
CA CYS A 379 -11.38 15.72 35.46
C CYS A 379 -11.52 16.49 36.78
N GLY A 380 -11.06 15.89 37.89
CA GLY A 380 -10.98 16.60 39.17
C GLY A 380 -9.89 17.68 39.17
N GLU A 381 -9.87 18.50 40.22
CA GLU A 381 -8.83 19.54 40.39
C GLU A 381 -7.41 18.95 40.48
N ALA A 382 -6.40 19.71 40.03
CA ALA A 382 -4.97 19.42 40.18
C ALA A 382 -4.43 18.11 39.56
N GLY A 383 -4.90 17.73 38.37
CA GLY A 383 -4.37 16.55 37.65
C GLY A 383 -4.94 15.21 38.14
N ALA A 384 -6.10 15.26 38.81
CA ALA A 384 -6.84 14.08 39.23
C ALA A 384 -7.34 13.25 38.04
N LEU A 385 -7.69 11.99 38.33
CA LEU A 385 -8.24 11.01 37.38
C LEU A 385 -9.43 11.61 36.60
N CYS A 386 -9.36 11.55 35.28
CA CYS A 386 -10.48 11.94 34.42
C CYS A 386 -11.45 10.77 34.25
N PHE A 387 -12.76 11.03 34.39
CA PHE A 387 -13.81 10.04 34.19
C PHE A 387 -14.63 10.37 32.94
N PRO A 388 -14.98 9.37 32.12
CA PRO A 388 -15.92 9.58 31.02
C PRO A 388 -17.29 9.91 31.59
N VAL A 389 -17.94 10.91 31.03
CA VAL A 389 -19.28 11.32 31.44
C VAL A 389 -20.22 11.35 30.24
N GLY A 390 -21.52 11.40 30.54
CA GLY A 390 -22.53 11.56 29.51
C GLY A 390 -22.32 12.88 28.75
N LYS A 391 -22.81 12.91 27.53
CA LYS A 391 -22.81 14.10 26.68
C LYS A 391 -23.40 15.31 27.42
N GLY A 392 -22.71 16.45 27.33
CA GLY A 392 -23.09 17.71 27.99
C GLY A 392 -22.80 17.75 29.50
N GLN A 393 -22.11 16.76 30.06
CA GLN A 393 -21.80 16.69 31.48
C GLN A 393 -20.30 16.89 31.78
N GLY A 394 -19.44 16.85 30.76
CA GLY A 394 -17.99 16.91 30.93
C GLY A 394 -17.37 18.19 30.39
N ASN A 395 -16.06 18.30 30.60
CA ASN A 395 -15.27 19.33 29.97
C ASN A 395 -15.03 18.93 28.50
N THR A 396 -15.43 19.79 27.57
CA THR A 396 -15.26 19.60 26.13
C THR A 396 -13.84 19.88 25.64
N ASN A 397 -12.96 20.36 26.53
CA ASN A 397 -11.61 20.83 26.20
C ASN A 397 -10.50 19.80 26.46
N VAL A 398 -10.85 18.61 26.96
CA VAL A 398 -9.91 17.50 27.18
C VAL A 398 -9.84 16.60 25.95
#